data_AF-A0A5U2F9I2-F1
#
_entry.id   AF-A0A5U2F9I2-F1
#
_cell.length_a   1.000
_cell.length_b   1.000
_cell.length_c   1.000
_cell.angle_alpha   90.00
_cell.angle_beta   90.00
_cell.angle_gamma   90.00
#
_symmetry.space_group_name_H-M   'P 1'
#
loop_
_entity.id
_entity.type
_entity.pdbx_description
1 polymer ?
#
loop_
_entity_poly.entity_id
_entity_poly.type
_entity_poly.pdbx_seq_one_letter_code
_entity_poly.pdbx_strand_id
1 'polypeptide(L)'
;GYRALYESGRITEAACMAHARRKIHDVHARVPTDITTEALQRIGELYAIEAEVRGCSAEQRLAARKARAAPLMQSLYDWIQQQMKTLSRHSDTAKAFAYLLRQW
;
A
#
# COMPACT_ATOMS: atom_id res chain seq x y z
N GLY A 1 11.76 7.81 -20.03
CA GLY A 1 10.63 7.59 -19.09
C GLY A 1 10.16 8.92 -18.53
N TYR A 2 9.02 8.97 -17.83
CA TYR A 2 8.37 10.21 -17.37
C TYR A 2 9.15 11.04 -16.33
N ARG A 3 10.33 10.58 -15.89
CA ARG A 3 11.12 11.21 -14.82
C ARG A 3 11.44 12.69 -15.06
N ALA A 4 11.67 13.05 -16.33
CA ALA A 4 11.90 14.44 -16.75
C ALA A 4 10.73 15.39 -16.44
N LEU A 5 9.50 14.87 -16.33
CA LEU A 5 8.32 15.68 -16.00
C LEU A 5 8.32 16.14 -14.53
N TYR A 6 8.98 15.38 -13.65
CA TYR A 6 9.04 15.67 -12.22
C TYR A 6 10.22 16.59 -11.83
N GLU A 7 11.22 16.77 -12.72
CA GLU A 7 12.45 17.55 -12.44
C GLU A 7 12.16 19.03 -12.16
N SER A 8 11.08 19.57 -12.72
CA SER A 8 10.65 20.96 -12.49
C SER A 8 9.99 21.18 -11.12
N GLY A 9 9.69 20.12 -10.36
CA GLY A 9 8.94 20.19 -9.10
C GLY A 9 7.46 20.58 -9.22
N ARG A 10 6.97 20.90 -10.42
CA ARG A 10 5.56 21.28 -10.65
C ARG A 10 4.60 20.08 -10.67
N ILE A 11 5.15 18.88 -10.83
CA ILE A 11 4.40 17.63 -10.89
C ILE A 11 4.97 16.72 -9.81
N THR A 12 4.11 16.29 -8.89
CA THR A 12 4.44 15.32 -7.84
C THR A 12 3.89 13.97 -8.24
N GLU A 13 4.74 12.93 -8.20
CA GLU A 13 4.29 11.56 -8.38
C GLU A 13 3.40 11.16 -7.20
N ALA A 14 2.14 10.84 -7.47
CA ALA A 14 1.23 10.27 -6.47
C ALA A 14 1.37 8.74 -6.49
N ALA A 15 2.17 8.21 -5.58
CA ALA A 15 2.17 6.79 -5.30
C ALA A 15 0.78 6.35 -4.84
N CYS A 16 0.16 5.39 -5.53
CA CYS A 16 -1.17 4.92 -5.18
C CYS A 16 -1.14 3.48 -4.65
N MET A 17 -1.94 3.24 -3.60
CA MET A 17 -2.11 1.91 -3.01
C MET A 17 -2.58 0.86 -4.01
N ALA A 18 -3.26 1.27 -5.09
CA ALA A 18 -3.70 0.35 -6.13
C ALA A 18 -2.52 -0.32 -6.87
N HIS A 19 -1.44 0.41 -7.14
CA HIS A 19 -0.24 -0.16 -7.77
C HIS A 19 0.52 -1.08 -6.82
N ALA A 20 0.67 -0.68 -5.55
CA ALA A 20 1.30 -1.53 -4.55
C ALA A 20 0.51 -2.84 -4.35
N ARG A 21 -0.81 -2.76 -4.18
CA ARG A 21 -1.69 -3.93 -4.08
C ARG A 21 -1.56 -4.85 -5.28
N ARG A 22 -1.54 -4.31 -6.50
CA ARG A 22 -1.42 -5.10 -7.73
C ARG A 22 -0.13 -5.95 -7.72
N LYS A 23 1.00 -5.36 -7.34
CA LYS A 23 2.27 -6.11 -7.29
C LYS A 23 2.23 -7.26 -6.28
N ILE A 24 1.63 -7.05 -5.11
CA ILE A 24 1.45 -8.10 -4.10
C ILE A 24 0.50 -9.18 -4.63
N HIS A 25 -0.61 -8.77 -5.25
CA HIS A 25 -1.58 -9.69 -5.86
C HIS A 25 -0.95 -10.53 -6.98
N ASP A 26 -0.12 -9.95 -7.84
CA ASP A 26 0.53 -10.68 -8.94
C ASP A 26 1.46 -11.79 -8.41
N VAL A 27 2.09 -11.57 -7.25
CA VAL A 27 2.86 -12.61 -6.55
C VAL A 27 1.93 -13.65 -5.93
N HIS A 28 0.89 -13.20 -5.21
CA HIS A 28 -0.09 -14.08 -4.57
C HIS A 28 -0.79 -15.01 -5.56
N ALA A 29 -1.21 -14.49 -6.71
CA ALA A 29 -1.90 -15.26 -7.74
C ALA A 29 -1.03 -16.37 -8.36
N ARG A 30 0.31 -16.22 -8.31
CA ARG A 30 1.26 -17.25 -8.76
C ARG A 30 1.54 -18.26 -7.66
N VAL A 31 1.84 -17.76 -6.46
CA VAL A 31 2.19 -18.57 -5.29
C VAL A 31 1.58 -17.91 -4.05
N PRO A 32 0.40 -18.36 -3.60
CA PRO A 32 -0.20 -17.87 -2.37
C PRO A 32 0.66 -18.24 -1.17
N THR A 33 0.86 -17.29 -0.27
CA THR A 33 1.52 -17.48 1.02
C THR A 33 0.78 -16.71 2.08
N ASP A 34 0.89 -17.11 3.35
CA ASP A 34 0.28 -16.40 4.48
C ASP A 34 0.69 -14.92 4.51
N ILE A 35 1.95 -14.62 4.18
CA ILE A 35 2.47 -13.24 4.08
C ILE A 35 1.72 -12.45 3.00
N THR A 36 1.56 -13.02 1.80
CA THR A 36 0.83 -12.31 0.73
C THR A 36 -0.65 -12.16 1.03
N THR A 37 -1.27 -13.14 1.68
CA THR A 37 -2.68 -13.10 2.11
C THR A 37 -2.90 -12.00 3.14
N GLU A 38 -2.08 -11.97 4.19
CA GLU A 38 -2.13 -10.97 5.26
C GLU A 38 -1.92 -9.55 4.70
N ALA A 39 -0.96 -9.39 3.78
CA ALA A 39 -0.73 -8.10 3.12
C ALA A 39 -1.96 -7.61 2.34
N LEU A 40 -2.60 -8.50 1.58
CA LEU A 40 -3.83 -8.16 0.83
C LEU A 40 -5.00 -7.88 1.76
N GLN A 41 -5.13 -8.59 2.87
CA GLN A 41 -6.17 -8.35 3.88
C GLN A 41 -6.02 -6.97 4.53
N ARG A 42 -4.82 -6.62 5.02
CA ARG A 42 -4.52 -5.30 5.60
C ARG A 42 -4.81 -4.15 4.62
N ILE A 43 -4.46 -4.33 3.35
CA ILE A 43 -4.81 -3.36 2.30
C ILE A 43 -6.32 -3.32 2.05
N GLY A 44 -7.00 -4.46 2.13
CA GLY A 44 -8.45 -4.57 2.01
C GLY A 44 -9.20 -3.76 3.07
N GLU A 45 -8.72 -3.77 4.32
CA GLU A 45 -9.30 -2.99 5.43
C GLU A 45 -9.30 -1.48 5.14
N LEU A 46 -8.24 -0.97 4.51
CA LEU A 46 -8.19 0.43 4.08
C LEU A 46 -9.27 0.74 3.04
N TYR A 47 -9.51 -0.17 2.09
CA TYR A 47 -10.55 0.00 1.09
C TYR A 47 -11.96 -0.19 1.65
N ALA A 48 -12.15 -0.98 2.71
CA ALA A 48 -13.41 -1.05 3.42
C ALA A 48 -13.77 0.32 4.00
N ILE A 49 -12.82 1.00 4.66
CA ILE A 49 -13.04 2.37 5.18
C ILE A 49 -13.41 3.33 4.05
N GLU A 50 -12.67 3.32 2.94
CA GLU A 50 -12.97 4.20 1.79
C GLU A 50 -14.32 3.90 1.13
N ALA A 51 -14.78 2.65 1.18
CA ALA A 51 -16.10 2.27 0.69
C ALA A 51 -17.20 2.80 1.62
N GLU A 52 -17.02 2.72 2.95
CA GLU A 52 -17.98 3.21 3.93
C GLU A 52 -18.20 4.72 3.87
N VAL A 53 -17.13 5.50 3.63
CA VAL A 53 -17.22 6.97 3.58
C VAL A 53 -17.47 7.52 2.17
N ARG A 54 -17.76 6.63 1.21
CA ARG A 54 -18.10 7.03 -0.16
C ARG A 54 -19.41 7.79 -0.17
N GLY A 55 -19.41 8.96 -0.82
CA GLY A 55 -20.58 9.85 -0.88
C GLY A 55 -20.75 10.77 0.33
N CYS A 56 -19.98 10.59 1.41
CA CYS A 56 -19.92 11.53 2.53
C CYS A 56 -19.23 12.85 2.15
N SER A 57 -19.35 13.88 2.99
CA SER A 57 -18.67 15.17 2.80
C SER A 57 -17.14 15.04 2.84
N ALA A 58 -16.43 16.04 2.33
CA ALA A 58 -14.97 16.04 2.35
C ALA A 58 -14.41 15.98 3.79
N GLU A 59 -15.06 16.68 4.72
CA GLU A 59 -14.72 16.73 6.14
C GLU A 59 -14.92 15.37 6.80
N GLN A 60 -16.03 14.70 6.52
CA GLN A 60 -16.32 13.36 7.04
C GLN A 60 -15.31 12.33 6.54
N ARG A 61 -14.98 12.36 5.24
CA ARG A 61 -13.93 11.50 4.68
C ARG A 61 -12.58 11.76 5.33
N LEU A 62 -12.22 13.03 5.52
CA LEU A 62 -10.96 13.40 6.17
C LEU A 62 -10.90 12.93 7.62
N ALA A 63 -11.97 13.12 8.39
CA ALA A 63 -12.07 12.67 9.77
C ALA A 63 -11.92 11.14 9.87
N ALA A 64 -12.63 10.38 9.04
CA ALA A 64 -12.52 8.92 9.01
C ALA A 64 -11.12 8.44 8.61
N ARG A 65 -10.49 9.05 7.61
CA ARG A 65 -9.11 8.73 7.22
C ARG A 65 -8.13 8.96 8.37
N LYS A 66 -8.22 10.09 9.06
CA LYS A 66 -7.36 10.41 10.20
C LYS A 66 -7.58 9.45 11.38
N ALA A 67 -8.83 9.16 11.71
CA ALA A 67 -9.16 8.35 12.88
C ALA A 67 -8.96 6.85 12.65
N ARG A 68 -9.19 6.35 11.43
CA ARG A 68 -9.28 4.91 11.13
C ARG A 68 -8.25 4.44 10.12
N ALA A 69 -8.07 5.14 9.00
CA ALA A 69 -7.14 4.68 7.96
C ALA A 69 -5.67 4.92 8.32
N ALA A 70 -5.35 6.06 8.97
CA ALA A 70 -4.00 6.41 9.38
C ALA A 70 -3.34 5.36 10.31
N PRO A 71 -3.98 4.87 11.39
CA PRO A 71 -3.38 3.83 12.22
C PRO A 71 -3.20 2.50 11.48
N LEU A 72 -4.11 2.13 10.58
CA LEU A 72 -3.98 0.93 9.76
C LEU A 72 -2.84 1.03 8.74
N MET A 73 -2.66 2.21 8.13
CA MET A 73 -1.50 2.49 7.29
C MET A 73 -0.21 2.31 8.08
N GLN A 74 -0.09 2.92 9.27
CA GLN A 74 1.10 2.75 10.11
C GLN A 74 1.34 1.28 10.48
N SER A 75 0.29 0.55 10.87
CA SER A 75 0.39 -0.87 11.19
C SER A 75 0.86 -1.70 9.98
N LEU A 76 0.37 -1.41 8.78
CA LEU A 76 0.81 -2.05 7.54
C LEU A 76 2.29 -1.75 7.27
N TYR A 77 2.74 -0.51 7.44
CA TYR A 77 4.14 -0.13 7.26
C TYR A 77 5.06 -0.92 8.20
N ASP A 78 4.75 -0.90 9.50
CA ASP A 78 5.56 -1.57 10.53
C ASP A 78 5.61 -3.08 10.29
N TRP A 79 4.46 -3.68 9.95
CA TRP A 79 4.37 -5.10 9.65
C TRP A 79 5.19 -5.48 8.41
N ILE A 80 5.12 -4.71 7.32
CA ILE A 80 5.94 -4.95 6.13
C ILE A 80 7.42 -4.86 6.46
N GLN A 81 7.85 -3.86 7.24
CA GLN A 81 9.24 -3.76 7.66
C GLN A 81 9.71 -4.98 8.45
N GLN A 82 8.84 -5.56 9.30
CA GLN A 82 9.16 -6.79 10.02
C GLN A 82 9.30 -7.98 9.07
N GLN A 83 8.40 -8.15 8.10
CA GLN A 83 8.51 -9.22 7.10
C GLN A 83 9.78 -9.09 6.25
N MET A 84 10.20 -7.87 5.93
CA MET A 84 11.43 -7.64 5.17
C MET A 84 12.71 -8.13 5.89
N LYS A 85 12.66 -8.36 7.21
CA LYS A 85 13.80 -8.93 7.97
C LYS A 85 13.92 -10.45 7.81
N THR A 86 12.83 -11.13 7.46
CA THR A 86 12.76 -12.60 7.38
C THR A 86 12.74 -13.10 5.94
N LEU A 87 12.21 -12.29 5.01
CA LEU A 87 12.15 -12.62 3.61
C LEU A 87 13.54 -12.60 2.96
N SER A 88 13.80 -13.57 2.09
CA SER A 88 14.97 -13.52 1.22
C SER A 88 14.89 -12.31 0.30
N ARG A 89 15.99 -11.56 0.18
CA ARG A 89 16.13 -10.37 -0.67
C ARG A 89 15.73 -10.59 -2.14
N HIS A 90 15.83 -11.84 -2.60
CA HIS A 90 15.57 -12.20 -3.99
C HIS A 90 14.15 -12.73 -4.23
N SER A 91 13.37 -12.91 -3.16
CA SER A 91 11.97 -13.34 -3.27
C SER A 91 11.12 -12.28 -3.96
N ASP A 92 10.12 -12.71 -4.72
CA ASP A 92 9.22 -11.79 -5.40
C ASP A 92 8.34 -11.01 -4.42
N THR A 93 7.99 -11.61 -3.27
CA THR A 93 7.31 -10.91 -2.17
C THR A 93 8.16 -9.76 -1.62
N ALA A 94 9.46 -9.98 -1.37
CA ALA A 94 10.36 -8.91 -0.93
C ALA A 94 10.48 -7.78 -1.96
N LYS A 95 10.50 -8.10 -3.27
CA LYS A 95 10.51 -7.09 -4.33
C LYS A 95 9.21 -6.27 -4.36
N ALA A 96 8.06 -6.93 -4.19
CA ALA A 96 6.77 -6.25 -4.12
C ALA A 96 6.67 -5.32 -2.90
N PHE A 97 7.13 -5.78 -1.74
CA PHE A 97 7.19 -4.97 -0.51
C PHE A 97 8.19 -3.83 -0.61
N ALA A 98 9.37 -4.05 -1.20
CA ALA A 98 10.35 -2.99 -1.45
C ALA A 98 9.79 -1.89 -2.37
N TYR A 99 8.98 -2.26 -3.37
CA TYR A 99 8.29 -1.27 -4.19
C TYR A 99 7.32 -0.42 -3.37
N LEU A 100 6.50 -1.04 -2.52
CA LEU A 100 5.56 -0.34 -1.65
C LEU A 100 6.32 0.59 -0.68
N LEU A 101 7.37 0.11 0.00
CA LEU A 101 8.16 0.93 0.93
C LEU A 101 8.87 2.12 0.26
N ARG A 102 9.31 1.97 -1.00
CA ARG A 102 9.93 3.07 -1.76
C ARG A 102 8.93 4.19 -2.10
N GLN A 103 7.64 3.89 -2.04
CA GLN A 103 6.54 4.73 -2.51
C GLN A 103 5.55 5.07 -1.38
N TRP A 104 5.96 4.87 -0.13
CA TRP A 104 5.17 5.14 1.08
C TRP A 104 5.20 6.63 1.43
#